data_AF-A0ABD0M4B1-F1
#
_entry.id   AF-A0ABD0M4B1-F1
#
_cell.length_a   1.000
_cell.length_b   1.000
_cell.length_c   1.000
_cell.angle_alpha   90.00
_cell.angle_beta   90.00
_cell.angle_gamma   90.00
#
_symmetry.space_group_name_H-M   'P 1'
#
loop_
_entity.id
_entity.type
_entity.pdbx_description
1 polymer ?
#
loop_
_entity_poly.entity_id
_entity_poly.type
_entity_poly.pdbx_seq_one_letter_code
_entity_poly.pdbx_strand_id
1 'polypeptide(L)'
;MAEGEYDNDDNNNDNGNGVHELQAPRKKNKNSMEDKVERILALREKISELEDDIEECRFYFWTALGFDCAGVADGVYEAGCKSFTVCANGVATLTECDRTQVYNSATGACADEGSVGPPCGTLKDCTTLADGKYADTDQQCTSYYTCAGGTFFGHNFCAGGLVFNEDKQTCDWPDDTDPPCGTKGQGPTRHP
;
A
#
# COMPACT_ATOMS: atom_id res chain seq x y z
N MET A 1 -18.58 34.90 40.59
CA MET A 1 -19.61 35.43 41.50
C MET A 1 -20.92 35.37 40.74
N ALA A 2 -21.90 34.72 41.34
CA ALA A 2 -23.18 34.32 40.75
C ALA A 2 -24.25 35.38 40.98
N GLU A 3 -25.14 35.55 40.02
CA GLU A 3 -26.49 36.14 40.08
C GLU A 3 -27.20 35.49 38.87
N GLY A 4 -28.40 34.94 38.84
CA GLY A 4 -29.63 35.01 39.61
C GLY A 4 -30.75 34.55 38.64
N GLU A 5 -31.80 33.90 39.15
CA GLU A 5 -32.92 33.24 38.44
C GLU A 5 -33.60 34.01 37.28
N TYR A 6 -34.19 33.24 36.36
CA TYR A 6 -35.57 33.46 35.90
C TYR A 6 -36.21 32.10 35.53
N ASP A 7 -36.93 31.51 36.49
CA ASP A 7 -37.95 30.51 36.22
C ASP A 7 -39.24 31.22 35.79
N ASN A 8 -39.90 30.72 34.75
CA ASN A 8 -41.36 30.65 34.59
C ASN A 8 -41.69 30.03 33.24
N ASP A 9 -42.35 28.87 33.28
CA ASP A 9 -43.74 28.81 32.83
C ASP A 9 -44.33 27.45 33.27
N ASP A 10 -45.03 27.52 34.41
CA ASP A 10 -46.10 26.58 34.75
C ASP A 10 -47.21 26.68 33.69
N ASN A 11 -47.76 25.52 33.30
CA ASN A 11 -49.17 25.26 32.97
C ASN A 11 -49.26 23.91 32.24
N ASN A 12 -50.08 22.91 32.61
CA ASN A 12 -51.27 22.94 33.44
C ASN A 12 -51.69 21.50 33.85
N ASN A 13 -52.22 21.42 35.07
CA ASN A 13 -53.39 20.66 35.54
C ASN A 13 -53.41 19.11 35.73
N ASP A 14 -53.43 18.75 37.02
CA ASP A 14 -54.34 17.85 37.73
C ASP A 14 -54.53 16.39 37.32
N ASN A 15 -54.04 15.47 38.17
CA ASN A 15 -54.87 14.89 39.24
C ASN A 15 -54.13 13.75 39.97
N GLY A 16 -53.98 13.90 41.29
CA GLY A 16 -54.23 12.82 42.25
C GLY A 16 -53.24 11.66 42.36
N ASN A 17 -52.82 11.47 43.62
CA ASN A 17 -52.43 10.22 44.26
C ASN A 17 -50.93 9.83 44.19
N GLY A 18 -50.28 9.98 45.35
CA GLY A 18 -48.91 9.54 45.56
C GLY A 18 -48.77 8.03 45.43
N VAL A 19 -47.87 7.63 44.54
CA VAL A 19 -47.11 6.40 44.62
C VAL A 19 -45.69 6.75 44.21
N HIS A 20 -44.73 6.48 45.09
CA HIS A 20 -43.31 6.58 44.79
C HIS A 20 -42.97 5.46 43.81
N GLU A 21 -43.27 5.68 42.53
CA GLU A 21 -42.99 4.72 41.47
C GLU A 21 -41.50 4.84 41.13
N LEU A 22 -40.73 3.81 41.48
CA LEU A 22 -39.38 3.60 40.98
C LEU A 22 -39.45 3.55 39.45
N GLN A 23 -39.22 4.68 38.79
CA GLN A 23 -39.22 4.75 37.33
C GLN A 23 -38.14 3.81 36.80
N ALA A 24 -38.57 2.77 36.09
CA ALA A 24 -37.67 1.91 35.32
C ALA A 24 -36.87 2.75 34.32
N PRO A 25 -35.59 2.41 34.05
CA PRO A 25 -34.76 3.19 33.14
C PRO A 25 -35.42 3.26 31.76
N ARG A 26 -35.66 4.49 31.26
CA ARG A 26 -36.22 4.72 29.93
C ARG A 26 -35.33 4.02 28.89
N LYS A 27 -35.92 3.08 28.13
CA LYS A 27 -35.23 2.46 26.99
C LYS A 27 -34.89 3.55 25.98
N LYS A 28 -33.60 3.86 25.79
CA LYS A 28 -33.16 4.83 24.77
C LYS A 28 -33.67 4.39 23.39
N ASN A 29 -34.39 5.27 22.72
CA ASN A 29 -34.89 5.03 21.37
C ASN A 29 -33.74 5.24 20.38
N LYS A 30 -33.04 4.15 20.04
CA LYS A 30 -31.84 4.08 19.15
C LYS A 30 -31.97 4.76 17.77
N ASN A 31 -33.15 5.27 17.42
CA ASN A 31 -33.47 5.99 16.19
C ASN A 31 -33.69 7.50 16.41
N SER A 32 -33.44 8.01 17.62
CA SER A 32 -33.49 9.44 17.93
C SER A 32 -32.49 10.20 17.05
N MET A 33 -32.80 11.47 16.78
CA MET A 33 -31.88 12.38 16.10
C MET A 33 -30.56 12.50 16.86
N GLU A 34 -30.61 12.45 18.19
CA GLU A 34 -29.44 12.45 19.08
C GLU A 34 -28.55 11.21 18.84
N ASP A 35 -29.13 10.02 18.76
CA ASP A 35 -28.37 8.79 18.48
C ASP A 35 -27.74 8.80 17.08
N LYS A 36 -28.39 9.44 16.10
CA LYS A 36 -27.82 9.61 14.76
C LYS A 36 -26.64 10.57 14.78
N VAL A 37 -26.74 11.68 15.54
CA VAL A 37 -25.65 12.63 15.72
C VAL A 37 -24.47 11.97 16.44
N GLU A 38 -24.70 11.20 17.51
CA GLU A 38 -23.66 10.44 18.19
C GLU A 38 -22.92 9.47 17.24
N ARG A 39 -23.66 8.77 16.36
CA ARG A 39 -23.04 7.90 15.34
C ARG A 39 -22.23 8.66 14.31
N ILE A 40 -22.69 9.83 13.87
CA ILE A 40 -21.95 10.68 12.93
C ILE A 40 -20.65 11.19 13.58
N LEU A 41 -20.71 11.60 14.85
CA LEU A 41 -19.53 12.03 15.61
C LEU A 41 -18.52 10.89 15.77
N ALA A 42 -18.98 9.68 16.11
CA ALA A 42 -18.13 8.49 16.21
C ALA A 42 -17.52 8.07 14.86
N LEU A 43 -18.25 8.24 13.75
CA LEU A 43 -17.70 8.00 12.41
C LEU A 43 -16.66 9.05 12.03
N ARG A 44 -16.87 10.32 12.41
CA ARG A 44 -15.90 11.40 12.17
C ARG A 44 -14.59 11.16 12.90
N GLU A 45 -14.65 10.71 14.15
CA GLU A 45 -13.45 10.33 14.93
C GLU A 45 -12.67 9.22 14.23
N LYS A 46 -13.36 8.15 13.80
CA LYS A 46 -12.74 7.06 13.03
C LYS A 46 -12.14 7.50 11.69
N ILE A 47 -12.77 8.45 11.00
CA ILE A 47 -12.22 9.02 9.76
C ILE A 47 -10.93 9.79 10.07
N SER A 48 -10.89 10.56 11.17
CA SER A 48 -9.68 11.26 11.59
C SER A 48 -8.54 10.29 11.92
N GLU A 49 -8.83 9.20 12.64
CA GLU A 49 -7.83 8.15 12.93
C GLU A 49 -7.29 7.52 11.63
N LEU A 50 -8.17 7.24 10.67
CA LEU A 50 -7.78 6.73 9.34
C LEU A 50 -6.95 7.75 8.54
N GLU A 51 -7.25 9.05 8.64
CA GLU A 51 -6.49 10.12 7.99
C GLU A 51 -5.08 10.24 8.58
N ASP A 52 -4.96 10.15 9.91
CA ASP A 52 -3.66 10.15 10.62
C ASP A 52 -2.83 8.90 10.24
N ASP A 53 -3.44 7.71 10.19
CA ASP A 53 -2.80 6.47 9.73
C ASP A 53 -2.33 6.58 8.27
N ILE A 54 -3.08 7.28 7.40
CA ILE A 54 -2.69 7.54 6.01
C ILE A 54 -1.50 8.50 5.94
N GLU A 55 -1.44 9.54 6.77
CA GLU A 55 -0.31 10.47 6.81
C GLU A 55 0.96 9.81 7.37
N GLU A 56 0.83 8.98 8.40
CA GLU A 56 1.92 8.18 8.94
C GLU A 56 2.40 7.15 7.91
N CYS A 57 1.48 6.46 7.20
CA CYS A 57 1.82 5.61 6.07
C CYS A 57 2.55 6.40 4.97
N ARG A 58 2.11 7.62 4.61
CA ARG A 58 2.79 8.49 3.64
C ARG A 58 4.18 8.89 4.10
N PHE A 59 4.36 9.18 5.39
CA PHE A 59 5.65 9.57 5.98
C PHE A 59 6.64 8.39 6.02
N TYR A 60 6.18 7.20 6.39
CA TYR A 60 6.96 5.96 6.27
C TYR A 60 7.22 5.60 4.81
N PHE A 61 6.28 5.84 3.89
CA PHE A 61 6.52 5.64 2.45
C PHE A 61 7.64 6.56 1.93
N TRP A 62 7.75 7.78 2.46
CA TRP A 62 8.79 8.73 2.04
C TRP A 62 10.16 8.44 2.66
N THR A 63 10.20 7.86 3.87
CA THR A 63 11.45 7.63 4.63
C THR A 63 11.96 6.19 4.57
N ALA A 64 11.08 5.20 4.36
CA ALA A 64 11.44 3.77 4.39
C ALA A 64 11.53 3.12 3.00
N LEU A 65 11.05 3.78 1.93
CA LEU A 65 11.10 3.27 0.55
C LEU A 65 11.84 4.19 -0.44
N GLY A 66 12.38 5.31 0.04
CA GLY A 66 13.07 6.29 -0.81
C GLY A 66 14.49 5.82 -1.16
N PHE A 67 14.76 5.65 -2.45
CA PHE A 67 16.11 5.67 -2.98
C PHE A 67 16.78 6.98 -2.57
N ASP A 68 17.83 6.94 -1.74
CA ASP A 68 18.50 8.15 -1.27
C ASP A 68 19.40 8.72 -2.38
N CYS A 69 19.12 9.95 -2.81
CA CYS A 69 19.92 10.65 -3.80
C CYS A 69 21.11 11.41 -3.19
N ALA A 70 21.36 11.32 -1.87
CA ALA A 70 22.51 11.96 -1.24
C ALA A 70 23.83 11.45 -1.83
N GLY A 71 24.56 12.35 -2.51
CA GLY A 71 25.82 12.00 -3.19
C GLY A 71 25.64 11.24 -4.52
N VAL A 72 24.41 11.03 -4.96
CA VAL A 72 24.07 10.50 -6.28
C VAL A 72 23.99 11.66 -7.28
N ALA A 73 24.42 11.43 -8.51
CA ALA A 73 24.33 12.46 -9.56
C ALA A 73 22.86 12.74 -9.92
N ASP A 74 22.56 13.98 -10.31
CA ASP A 74 21.24 14.31 -10.86
C ASP A 74 20.96 13.47 -12.11
N GLY A 75 19.75 12.93 -12.22
CA GLY A 75 19.40 12.00 -13.29
C GLY A 75 18.15 11.18 -13.02
N VAL A 76 17.85 10.26 -13.95
CA VAL A 76 16.75 9.30 -13.86
C VAL A 76 17.33 7.92 -13.62
N TYR A 77 16.82 7.24 -12.58
CA TYR A 77 17.27 5.92 -12.15
C TYR A 77 16.09 4.96 -12.14
N GLU A 78 16.30 3.76 -12.68
CA GLU A 78 15.29 2.71 -12.71
C GLU A 78 14.98 2.22 -11.29
N ALA A 79 13.71 2.26 -10.90
CA ALA A 79 13.22 1.63 -9.67
C ALA A 79 12.57 0.27 -9.96
N GLY A 80 11.95 0.15 -11.14
CA GLY A 80 11.41 -1.08 -11.72
C GLY A 80 10.66 -0.76 -13.00
N CYS A 81 9.99 -1.74 -13.60
CA CYS A 81 9.30 -1.49 -14.87
C CYS A 81 8.03 -0.63 -14.74
N LYS A 82 7.57 -0.33 -13.51
CA LYS A 82 6.40 0.54 -13.27
C LYS A 82 6.74 1.89 -12.67
N SER A 83 8.00 2.16 -12.35
CA SER A 83 8.40 3.42 -11.74
C SER A 83 9.89 3.69 -11.89
N PHE A 84 10.25 4.96 -11.78
CA PHE A 84 11.63 5.41 -11.78
C PHE A 84 11.81 6.55 -10.78
N THR A 85 13.05 6.77 -10.35
CA THR A 85 13.41 7.85 -9.45
C THR A 85 14.13 8.95 -10.22
N VAL A 86 13.67 10.19 -10.03
CA VAL A 86 14.41 11.37 -10.47
C VAL A 86 15.19 11.92 -9.28
N CYS A 87 16.51 11.98 -9.40
CA CYS A 87 17.38 12.70 -8.46
C CYS A 87 17.61 14.13 -8.96
N ALA A 88 17.35 15.11 -8.09
CA ALA A 88 17.68 16.50 -8.33
C ALA A 88 18.16 17.18 -7.04
N ASN A 89 19.40 17.68 -7.02
CA ASN A 89 20.02 18.33 -5.85
C ASN A 89 19.96 17.46 -4.57
N GLY A 90 20.16 16.15 -4.70
CA GLY A 90 20.09 15.20 -3.58
C GLY A 90 18.67 14.84 -3.13
N VAL A 91 17.63 15.33 -3.80
CA VAL A 91 16.23 14.97 -3.51
C VAL A 91 15.75 13.92 -4.49
N ALA A 92 15.18 12.83 -3.95
CA ALA A 92 14.59 11.75 -4.71
C ALA A 92 13.09 11.97 -4.95
N THR A 93 12.66 11.86 -6.19
CA THR A 93 11.23 11.87 -6.57
C THR A 93 10.89 10.57 -7.29
N LEU A 94 10.07 9.72 -6.65
CA LEU A 94 9.51 8.53 -7.30
C LEU A 94 8.43 8.96 -8.28
N THR A 95 8.57 8.52 -9.53
CA THR A 95 7.57 8.70 -10.60
C THR A 95 7.01 7.34 -10.96
N GLU A 96 5.71 7.15 -10.74
CA GLU A 96 5.00 5.95 -11.15
C GLU A 96 4.46 6.12 -12.58
N CYS A 97 4.54 5.05 -13.35
CA CYS A 97 3.89 5.00 -14.65
C CYS A 97 2.42 4.67 -14.50
N ASP A 98 1.60 5.25 -15.37
CA ASP A 98 0.18 4.95 -15.46
C ASP A 98 -0.07 3.44 -15.62
N ARG A 99 -1.30 2.99 -15.33
CA ARG A 99 -1.66 1.56 -15.28
C ARG A 99 -1.16 0.74 -16.48
N THR A 100 -1.22 1.28 -17.70
CA THR A 100 -0.81 0.60 -18.94
C THR A 100 0.60 0.94 -19.42
N GLN A 101 1.29 1.86 -18.74
CA GLN A 101 2.62 2.31 -19.13
C GLN A 101 3.71 1.62 -18.33
N VAL A 102 4.89 1.52 -18.92
CA VAL A 102 6.08 0.94 -18.28
C VAL A 102 7.27 1.87 -18.47
N TYR A 103 8.24 1.79 -17.56
CA TYR A 103 9.46 2.56 -17.66
C TYR A 103 10.27 2.13 -18.88
N ASN A 104 10.69 3.11 -19.68
CA ASN A 104 11.58 2.92 -20.81
C ASN A 104 12.96 3.50 -20.47
N SER A 105 13.92 2.61 -20.22
CA SER A 105 15.29 2.99 -19.88
C SER A 105 16.04 3.72 -20.99
N ALA A 106 15.62 3.58 -22.26
CA ALA A 106 16.24 4.28 -23.38
C ALA A 106 15.84 5.77 -23.43
N THR A 107 14.65 6.12 -22.94
CA THR A 107 14.16 7.50 -22.92
C THR A 107 14.18 8.14 -21.54
N GLY A 108 14.28 7.33 -20.47
CA GLY A 108 14.18 7.79 -19.10
C GLY A 108 12.77 8.24 -18.72
N ALA A 109 11.73 7.68 -19.36
CA ALA A 109 10.34 8.07 -19.18
C ALA A 109 9.38 6.87 -19.27
N CYS A 110 8.13 7.07 -18.84
CA CYS A 110 7.07 6.10 -19.08
C CYS A 110 6.71 6.06 -20.57
N ALA A 111 6.49 4.86 -21.07
CA ALA A 111 6.06 4.60 -22.44
C ALA A 111 5.05 3.46 -22.48
N ASP A 112 4.37 3.29 -23.62
CA ASP A 112 3.46 2.17 -23.81
C ASP A 112 4.23 0.84 -23.81
N GLU A 113 3.68 -0.18 -23.16
CA GLU A 113 4.29 -1.51 -23.00
C GLU A 113 4.81 -2.11 -24.32
N GLY A 114 4.03 -1.99 -25.40
CA GLY A 114 4.40 -2.53 -26.71
C GLY A 114 5.56 -1.82 -27.40
N SER A 115 6.01 -0.68 -26.87
CA SER A 115 7.16 0.08 -27.35
C SER A 115 8.45 -0.19 -26.55
N VAL A 116 8.37 -0.98 -25.48
CA VAL A 116 9.49 -1.29 -24.58
C VAL A 116 9.89 -2.76 -24.74
N GLY A 117 11.20 -3.05 -24.69
CA GLY A 117 11.70 -4.41 -24.74
C GLY A 117 11.44 -5.20 -23.45
N PRO A 118 11.66 -6.52 -23.43
CA PRO A 118 11.62 -7.32 -22.21
C PRO A 118 12.71 -6.90 -21.21
N PRO A 119 12.48 -7.09 -19.90
CA PRO A 119 11.24 -7.59 -19.31
C PRO A 119 10.11 -6.55 -19.27
N CYS A 120 10.42 -5.25 -19.28
CA CYS A 120 9.42 -4.22 -18.98
C CYS A 120 8.23 -4.17 -19.95
N GLY A 121 8.43 -4.45 -21.24
CA GLY A 121 7.33 -4.54 -22.21
C GLY A 121 6.61 -5.90 -22.28
N THR A 122 6.93 -6.84 -21.38
CA THR A 122 6.32 -8.18 -21.37
C THR A 122 5.36 -8.33 -20.20
N LEU A 123 4.06 -8.45 -20.49
CA LEU A 123 3.04 -8.69 -19.48
C LEU A 123 3.04 -10.16 -19.07
N LYS A 124 2.67 -10.41 -17.81
CA LYS A 124 2.45 -11.77 -17.28
C LYS A 124 0.99 -11.93 -16.89
N ASP A 125 0.44 -13.12 -17.14
CA ASP A 125 -0.91 -13.47 -16.73
C ASP A 125 -0.92 -13.88 -15.24
N CYS A 126 -1.61 -13.08 -14.44
CA CYS A 126 -1.75 -13.31 -13.00
C CYS A 126 -3.10 -13.93 -12.62
N THR A 127 -4.01 -14.18 -13.57
CA THR A 127 -5.42 -14.54 -13.27
C THR A 127 -5.56 -15.86 -12.50
N THR A 128 -4.60 -16.76 -12.64
CA THR A 128 -4.56 -18.05 -11.94
C THR A 128 -3.46 -18.14 -10.87
N LEU A 129 -2.70 -17.06 -10.67
CA LEU A 129 -1.60 -17.01 -9.71
C LEU A 129 -2.10 -16.49 -8.37
N ALA A 130 -1.55 -17.03 -7.28
CA ALA A 130 -1.77 -16.47 -5.96
C ALA A 130 -1.11 -15.09 -5.84
N ASP A 131 -1.46 -14.34 -4.80
CA ASP A 131 -0.78 -13.07 -4.53
C ASP A 131 0.67 -13.35 -4.11
N GLY A 132 1.63 -12.68 -4.75
CA GLY A 132 3.04 -12.91 -4.52
C GLY A 132 3.95 -12.41 -5.63
N LYS A 133 5.24 -12.66 -5.45
CA LYS A 133 6.30 -12.41 -6.42
C LYS A 133 6.75 -13.73 -7.05
N TYR A 134 7.02 -13.69 -8.34
CA TYR A 134 7.32 -14.85 -9.16
C TYR A 134 8.56 -14.59 -10.00
N ALA A 135 9.43 -15.58 -10.11
CA ALA A 135 10.63 -15.49 -10.91
C ALA A 135 10.27 -15.33 -12.39
N ASP A 136 10.96 -14.43 -13.09
CA ASP A 136 10.84 -14.34 -14.53
C ASP A 136 11.82 -15.31 -15.21
N THR A 137 11.36 -16.53 -15.43
CA THR A 137 12.17 -17.58 -16.08
C THR A 137 12.55 -17.23 -17.52
N ASP A 138 11.79 -16.36 -18.20
CA ASP A 138 12.11 -15.89 -19.55
C ASP A 138 13.33 -14.95 -19.54
N GLN A 139 13.65 -14.36 -18.39
CA GLN A 139 14.83 -13.53 -18.14
C GLN A 139 15.84 -14.24 -17.24
N GLN A 140 15.92 -15.57 -17.30
CA GLN A 140 16.90 -16.36 -16.56
C GLN A 140 16.86 -16.08 -15.05
N CYS A 141 15.66 -15.76 -14.53
CA CYS A 141 15.40 -15.41 -13.14
C CYS A 141 16.14 -14.16 -12.63
N THR A 142 16.76 -13.34 -13.49
CA THR A 142 17.40 -12.07 -13.09
C THR A 142 16.39 -10.94 -12.90
N SER A 143 15.13 -11.18 -13.23
CA SER A 143 13.99 -10.34 -12.89
C SER A 143 12.88 -11.19 -12.27
N TYR A 144 11.92 -10.52 -11.65
CA TYR A 144 10.73 -11.11 -11.08
C TYR A 144 9.54 -10.19 -11.32
N TYR A 145 8.32 -10.74 -11.27
CA TYR A 145 7.10 -9.97 -11.38
C TYR A 145 6.21 -10.15 -10.15
N THR A 146 5.34 -9.17 -9.91
CA THR A 146 4.39 -9.22 -8.79
C THR A 146 2.97 -9.40 -9.31
N CYS A 147 2.25 -10.36 -8.72
CA CYS A 147 0.81 -10.53 -8.91
C CYS A 147 0.07 -10.24 -7.61
N ALA A 148 -1.05 -9.53 -7.68
CA ALA A 148 -1.98 -9.40 -6.56
C ALA A 148 -3.42 -9.24 -7.06
N GLY A 149 -4.37 -9.95 -6.45
CA GLY A 149 -5.78 -9.93 -6.86
C GLY A 149 -5.99 -10.29 -8.33
N GLY A 150 -5.17 -11.19 -8.88
CA GLY A 150 -5.19 -11.56 -10.29
C GLY A 150 -4.62 -10.52 -11.26
N THR A 151 -4.02 -9.43 -10.75
CA THR A 151 -3.46 -8.32 -11.55
C THR A 151 -1.94 -8.35 -11.56
N PHE A 152 -1.34 -8.05 -12.72
CA PHE A 152 0.11 -7.90 -12.90
C PHE A 152 0.57 -6.49 -12.54
N PHE A 153 1.54 -6.39 -11.63
CA PHE A 153 2.10 -5.13 -11.13
C PHE A 153 3.48 -4.80 -11.71
N GLY A 154 3.87 -5.46 -12.81
CA GLY A 154 5.14 -5.20 -13.47
C GLY A 154 6.30 -6.05 -12.97
N HIS A 155 7.42 -5.88 -13.68
CA HIS A 155 8.69 -6.51 -13.37
C HIS A 155 9.59 -5.64 -12.50
N ASN A 156 10.45 -6.30 -11.74
CA ASN A 156 11.55 -5.72 -10.99
C ASN A 156 12.80 -6.56 -11.23
N PHE A 157 13.96 -5.96 -11.00
CA PHE A 157 15.24 -6.58 -11.30
C PHE A 157 15.95 -7.04 -10.04
N CYS A 158 16.64 -8.16 -10.14
CA CYS A 158 17.61 -8.56 -9.13
C CYS A 158 18.92 -7.79 -9.34
N ALA A 159 19.59 -7.45 -8.24
CA ALA A 159 20.92 -6.87 -8.31
C ALA A 159 21.90 -7.85 -8.98
N GLY A 160 22.96 -7.32 -9.61
CA GLY A 160 23.83 -8.08 -10.51
C GLY A 160 24.31 -9.42 -9.95
N GLY A 161 24.07 -10.49 -10.71
CA GLY A 161 24.45 -11.86 -10.38
C GLY A 161 23.50 -12.61 -9.45
N LEU A 162 22.47 -11.95 -8.91
CA LEU A 162 21.43 -12.59 -8.11
C LEU A 162 20.28 -13.09 -9.00
N VAL A 163 19.55 -14.06 -8.47
CA VAL A 163 18.35 -14.64 -9.08
C VAL A 163 17.19 -14.58 -8.10
N PHE A 164 15.95 -14.56 -8.61
CA PHE A 164 14.79 -14.54 -7.73
C PHE A 164 14.58 -15.89 -7.04
N ASN A 165 14.53 -15.86 -5.71
CA ASN A 165 14.19 -16.99 -4.86
C ASN A 165 12.71 -16.88 -4.45
N GLU A 166 11.86 -17.68 -5.08
CA GLU A 166 10.42 -17.66 -4.80
C GLU A 166 10.07 -18.11 -3.38
N ASP A 167 10.83 -19.04 -2.77
CA ASP A 167 10.57 -19.47 -1.40
C ASP A 167 10.80 -18.34 -0.38
N LYS A 168 11.84 -17.52 -0.61
CA LYS A 168 12.18 -16.37 0.23
C LYS A 168 11.49 -15.07 -0.22
N GLN A 169 10.83 -15.08 -1.36
CA GLN A 169 10.20 -13.90 -2.00
C GLN A 169 11.17 -12.72 -2.18
N THR A 170 12.45 -13.00 -2.47
CA THR A 170 13.51 -12.00 -2.64
C THR A 170 14.59 -12.49 -3.60
N CYS A 171 15.40 -11.59 -4.13
CA CYS A 171 16.59 -11.96 -4.88
C CYS A 171 17.65 -12.51 -3.93
N ASP A 172 18.29 -13.60 -4.34
CA ASP A 172 19.30 -14.29 -3.56
C ASP A 172 20.40 -14.84 -4.48
N TRP A 173 21.47 -15.36 -3.89
CA TRP A 173 22.54 -16.00 -4.65
C TRP A 173 22.02 -17.28 -5.34
N PRO A 174 22.50 -17.60 -6.55
CA PRO A 174 22.11 -18.82 -7.25
C PRO A 174 22.35 -20.09 -6.43
N ASP A 175 23.47 -20.18 -5.70
CA ASP A 175 23.80 -21.34 -4.87
C ASP A 175 22.91 -21.50 -3.62
N ASP A 176 22.18 -20.45 -3.25
CA ASP A 176 21.19 -20.43 -2.16
C ASP A 176 19.73 -20.50 -2.65
N THR A 177 19.55 -20.60 -3.97
CA THR A 177 18.23 -20.67 -4.63
C THR A 177 18.02 -22.04 -5.24
N ASP A 178 16.85 -22.63 -5.02
CA ASP A 178 16.53 -23.94 -5.57
C ASP A 178 16.30 -23.87 -7.10
N PRO A 179 16.57 -24.95 -7.85
CA PRO A 179 16.24 -25.02 -9.27
C PRO A 179 14.73 -24.78 -9.51
N PRO A 180 14.33 -24.13 -10.61
CA PRO A 180 15.11 -23.89 -11.82
C PRO A 180 15.95 -22.60 -11.82
N CYS A 181 15.77 -21.72 -10.84
CA CYS A 181 16.45 -20.41 -10.85
C CYS A 181 17.85 -20.44 -10.24
N GLY A 182 18.15 -21.40 -9.38
CA GLY A 182 19.48 -21.56 -8.80
C GLY A 182 20.02 -22.99 -8.86
N THR A 183 21.11 -23.18 -8.14
CA THR A 183 21.97 -24.37 -8.12
C THR A 183 21.98 -25.04 -6.75
N LYS A 184 21.18 -24.56 -5.80
CA LYS A 184 21.14 -25.11 -4.43
C LYS A 184 20.86 -26.60 -4.45
N GLY A 185 21.66 -27.34 -3.70
CA GLY A 185 21.59 -28.79 -3.62
C GLY A 185 22.11 -29.54 -4.86
N GLN A 186 22.46 -28.86 -5.95
CA GLN A 186 23.24 -29.44 -7.02
C GLN A 186 24.70 -29.46 -6.55
N GLY A 187 25.23 -30.66 -6.24
CA GLY A 187 26.65 -30.81 -5.90
C GLY A 187 27.57 -30.21 -6.98
N PRO A 188 28.87 -30.03 -6.74
CA PRO A 188 29.76 -29.26 -7.61
C PRO A 188 29.60 -29.72 -9.06
N THR A 189 29.00 -28.84 -9.87
CA THR A 189 28.79 -29.07 -11.29
C THR A 189 30.18 -29.07 -11.92
N ARG A 190 30.71 -30.26 -12.23
CA ARG A 190 31.87 -30.35 -13.12
C ARG A 190 31.40 -29.86 -14.49
N HIS A 191 31.69 -28.60 -14.80
CA HIS A 191 31.70 -28.15 -16.18
C HIS A 191 32.76 -28.95 -16.97
N PRO A 192 32.46 -29.40 -18.20
CA PRO A 192 33.43 -30.02 -19.09
C PRO A 192 34.60 -29.11 -19.43
#